data_AF-M9ZGL0-F1
#
_entry.id   AF-M9ZGL0-F1
#
_cell.length_a   1.000
_cell.length_b   1.000
_cell.length_c   1.000
_cell.angle_alpha   90.00
_cell.angle_beta   90.00
_cell.angle_gamma   90.00
#
_symmetry.space_group_name_H-M   'P 1'
#
loop_
_entity.id
_entity.type
_entity.pdbx_description
1 polymer ?
#
loop_
_entity_poly.entity_id
_entity_poly.type
_entity_poly.pdbx_seq_one_letter_code
_entity_poly.pdbx_strand_id
1 'polypeptide(L)'
;GYDLTRKTRLVCEDNGSWNGTAPLCIPAVCESPSSPEHGGVNVTDTSVGGMATYFCEEGYELQGESFRHCVSGPLWTSDAPVCQPVSCGDPGPVQNGIVHGDGFVFPQALHYKCNLGFLLKGTTTITCQADRKWDKPKPHCEPVSCGPPNIPEEVSYRGDEFTYSREIQLNCPSGFMLKGQSVSVCQEDGTWSHGDPTCVPAQCEPPAAVDNGHMLGSDFTFNSKVRYECDEGYKLTG
;
A
#
# COMPACT_ATOMS: atom_id res chain seq x y z
N GLY A 1 -23.66 -33.58 39.41
CA GLY A 1 -22.88 -34.01 40.58
C GLY A 1 -23.41 -33.36 41.85
N TYR A 2 -23.04 -33.87 43.02
CA TYR A 2 -23.39 -33.32 44.34
C TYR A 2 -22.19 -33.41 45.29
N ASP A 3 -22.09 -32.46 46.22
CA ASP A 3 -21.13 -32.46 47.32
C ASP A 3 -21.85 -32.73 48.66
N LEU A 4 -21.15 -33.37 49.59
CA LEU A 4 -21.67 -33.68 50.92
C LEU A 4 -21.16 -32.66 51.95
N THR A 5 -22.07 -32.09 52.74
CA THR A 5 -21.72 -31.01 53.68
C THR A 5 -20.84 -31.46 54.87
N ARG A 6 -20.77 -32.76 55.20
CA ARG A 6 -20.06 -33.32 56.38
C ARG A 6 -19.61 -34.79 56.19
N LYS A 7 -18.96 -35.36 57.23
CA LYS A 7 -18.50 -36.77 57.30
C LYS A 7 -19.58 -37.74 56.80
N THR A 8 -19.18 -38.62 55.89
CA THR A 8 -20.06 -39.56 55.16
C THR A 8 -20.46 -40.80 55.98
N ARG A 9 -19.96 -40.93 57.21
CA ARG A 9 -20.17 -42.09 58.07
C ARG A 9 -20.53 -41.64 59.48
N LEU A 10 -21.71 -42.04 59.93
CA LEU A 10 -22.14 -41.91 61.32
C LEU A 10 -21.83 -43.22 62.07
N VAL A 11 -21.40 -43.09 63.32
CA VAL A 11 -21.11 -44.21 64.22
C VAL A 11 -22.12 -44.16 65.35
N CYS A 12 -22.73 -45.30 65.66
CA CYS A 12 -23.62 -45.46 66.80
C CYS A 12 -22.76 -45.64 68.05
N GLU A 13 -22.93 -44.77 69.04
CA GLU A 13 -22.18 -44.78 70.28
C GLU A 13 -22.82 -45.74 71.31
N ASP A 14 -22.07 -46.10 72.36
CA ASP A 14 -22.50 -47.03 73.42
C ASP A 14 -23.70 -46.55 74.23
N ASN A 15 -23.96 -45.23 74.21
CA ASN A 15 -25.14 -44.59 74.79
C ASN A 15 -26.41 -44.66 73.89
N GLY A 16 -26.32 -45.27 72.70
CA GLY A 16 -27.42 -45.41 71.75
C GLY A 16 -27.69 -44.17 70.88
N SER A 17 -26.82 -43.17 70.88
CA SER A 17 -26.91 -41.97 70.02
C SER A 17 -25.92 -41.99 68.86
N TRP A 18 -26.19 -41.20 67.81
CA TRP A 18 -25.31 -41.06 66.65
C TRP A 18 -24.28 -39.94 66.90
N ASN A 19 -23.02 -40.15 66.52
CA ASN A 19 -21.94 -39.15 66.58
C ASN A 19 -22.08 -38.05 65.49
N GLY A 20 -23.28 -37.49 65.33
CA GLY A 20 -23.58 -36.42 64.37
C GLY A 20 -24.94 -36.56 63.68
N THR A 21 -25.15 -35.67 62.72
CA THR A 21 -26.37 -35.59 61.90
C THR A 21 -26.10 -36.09 60.49
N ALA A 22 -27.13 -36.61 59.80
CA ALA A 22 -27.02 -37.01 58.40
C ALA A 22 -26.49 -35.84 57.54
N PRO A 23 -25.54 -36.09 56.61
CA PRO A 23 -25.04 -35.06 55.71
C PRO A 23 -26.12 -34.68 54.69
N LEU A 24 -26.04 -33.45 54.19
CA LEU A 24 -26.90 -32.96 53.11
C LEU A 24 -26.14 -33.07 51.79
N CYS A 25 -26.81 -33.55 50.74
CA CYS A 25 -26.30 -33.48 49.36
C CYS A 25 -26.65 -32.11 48.79
N ILE A 26 -25.64 -31.27 48.56
CA ILE A 26 -25.79 -29.99 47.87
C ILE A 26 -25.28 -30.13 46.43
N PRO A 27 -25.81 -29.38 45.45
CA PRO A 27 -25.27 -29.37 44.10
C PRO A 27 -23.77 -29.04 44.10
N ALA A 28 -22.96 -29.79 43.34
CA ALA A 28 -21.56 -29.46 43.15
C ALA A 28 -21.44 -28.11 42.38
N VAL A 29 -20.39 -27.35 42.64
CA VAL A 29 -20.19 -26.01 42.05
C VAL A 29 -18.97 -26.02 41.12
N CYS A 30 -19.15 -25.51 39.91
CA CYS A 30 -18.08 -25.32 38.93
C CYS A 30 -17.22 -24.09 39.26
N GLU A 31 -16.00 -24.07 38.71
CA GLU A 31 -15.13 -22.89 38.77
C GLU A 31 -15.81 -21.67 38.14
N SER A 32 -15.65 -20.51 38.76
CA SER A 32 -16.24 -19.27 38.28
C SER A 32 -15.68 -18.91 36.90
N PRO A 33 -16.53 -18.80 35.85
CA PRO A 33 -16.10 -18.41 34.52
C PRO A 33 -15.41 -17.04 34.53
N SER A 34 -14.22 -16.94 33.94
CA SER A 34 -13.55 -15.66 33.70
C SER A 34 -14.03 -15.02 32.40
N SER A 35 -14.09 -13.69 32.37
CA SER A 35 -14.33 -12.94 31.14
C SER A 35 -13.16 -13.12 30.16
N PRO A 36 -13.41 -13.37 28.86
CA PRO A 36 -12.37 -13.33 27.84
C PRO A 36 -11.86 -11.90 27.66
N GLU A 37 -10.62 -11.76 27.19
CA GLU A 37 -10.08 -10.46 26.76
C GLU A 37 -10.97 -9.90 25.64
N HIS A 38 -11.28 -8.59 25.67
CA HIS A 38 -12.23 -7.95 24.75
C HIS A 38 -13.63 -8.58 24.74
N GLY A 39 -14.09 -9.07 25.89
CA GLY A 39 -15.42 -9.62 26.04
C GLY A 39 -15.87 -9.76 27.49
N GLY A 40 -16.98 -10.45 27.68
CA GLY A 40 -17.60 -10.65 28.98
C GLY A 40 -18.33 -11.98 29.09
N VAL A 41 -18.69 -12.33 30.32
CA VAL A 41 -19.46 -13.52 30.64
C VAL A 41 -20.63 -13.17 31.55
N ASN A 42 -21.81 -13.64 31.19
CA ASN A 42 -23.02 -13.58 31.99
C ASN A 42 -23.26 -14.96 32.61
N VAL A 43 -23.09 -15.07 33.92
CA VAL A 43 -23.25 -16.32 34.67
C VAL A 43 -24.58 -16.29 35.41
N THR A 44 -25.46 -17.24 35.12
CA THR A 44 -26.77 -17.36 35.80
C THR A 44 -26.65 -18.14 37.11
N ASP A 45 -25.92 -19.25 37.07
CA ASP A 45 -25.60 -20.11 38.20
C ASP A 45 -24.30 -20.89 37.89
N THR A 46 -23.51 -21.17 38.91
CA THR A 46 -22.29 -22.01 38.82
C THR A 46 -22.50 -23.40 39.41
N SER A 47 -23.66 -23.69 39.99
CA SER A 47 -24.02 -25.04 40.41
C SER A 47 -24.27 -25.97 39.21
N VAL A 48 -24.22 -27.28 39.41
CA VAL A 48 -24.49 -28.26 38.33
C VAL A 48 -25.83 -27.95 37.63
N GLY A 49 -25.79 -27.81 36.31
CA GLY A 49 -26.90 -27.37 35.46
C GLY A 49 -26.93 -25.87 35.19
N GLY A 50 -26.14 -25.08 35.93
CA GLY A 50 -25.94 -23.65 35.70
C GLY A 50 -25.29 -23.34 34.36
N MET A 51 -25.53 -22.12 33.86
CA MET A 51 -25.15 -21.69 32.51
C MET A 51 -24.33 -20.40 32.56
N ALA A 52 -23.26 -20.38 31.77
CA ALA A 52 -22.43 -19.20 31.53
C ALA A 52 -22.48 -18.84 30.05
N THR A 53 -22.95 -17.64 29.72
CA THR A 53 -23.06 -17.14 28.35
C THR A 53 -22.01 -16.07 28.08
N TYR A 54 -21.25 -16.22 27.00
CA TYR A 54 -20.16 -15.33 26.62
C TYR A 54 -20.56 -14.39 25.50
N PHE A 55 -19.99 -13.19 25.52
CA PHE A 55 -20.16 -12.18 24.48
C PHE A 55 -18.85 -11.42 24.26
N CYS A 56 -18.66 -10.87 23.07
CA CYS A 56 -17.48 -10.06 22.75
C CYS A 56 -17.86 -8.58 22.63
N GLU A 57 -16.87 -7.72 22.85
CA GLU A 57 -16.95 -6.28 22.58
C GLU A 57 -17.09 -6.00 21.07
N GLU A 58 -17.47 -4.78 20.74
CA GLU A 58 -17.60 -4.35 19.35
C GLU A 58 -16.24 -4.48 18.62
N GLY A 59 -16.25 -5.08 17.42
CA GLY A 59 -15.03 -5.31 16.64
C GLY A 59 -14.30 -6.61 16.99
N TYR A 60 -14.88 -7.45 17.85
CA TYR A 60 -14.38 -8.78 18.15
C TYR A 60 -15.47 -9.83 17.86
N GLU A 61 -15.05 -11.01 17.41
CA GLU A 61 -15.92 -12.17 17.23
C GLU A 61 -15.56 -13.30 18.17
N LEU A 62 -16.58 -14.03 18.62
CA LEU A 62 -16.42 -15.14 19.53
C LEU A 62 -15.96 -16.39 18.76
N GLN A 63 -14.81 -16.92 19.15
CA GLN A 63 -14.30 -18.22 18.69
C GLN A 63 -14.58 -19.29 19.76
N GLY A 64 -15.48 -20.22 19.44
CA GLY A 64 -15.93 -21.29 20.33
C GLY A 64 -17.42 -21.23 20.62
N GLU A 65 -17.87 -22.01 21.62
CA GLU A 65 -19.27 -22.01 22.02
C GLU A 65 -19.63 -20.75 22.82
N SER A 66 -20.77 -20.14 22.49
CA SER A 66 -21.27 -18.93 23.18
C SER A 66 -21.82 -19.20 24.57
N PHE A 67 -21.95 -20.46 24.97
CA PHE A 67 -22.41 -20.82 26.29
C PHE A 67 -21.75 -22.11 26.78
N ARG A 68 -21.66 -22.25 28.10
CA ARG A 68 -21.15 -23.43 28.78
C ARG A 68 -22.11 -23.83 29.88
N HIS A 69 -22.27 -25.13 30.11
CA HIS A 69 -23.05 -25.66 31.23
C HIS A 69 -22.16 -26.36 32.26
N CYS A 70 -22.51 -26.23 33.54
CA CYS A 70 -21.81 -26.92 34.62
C CYS A 70 -22.27 -28.39 34.70
N VAL A 71 -21.37 -29.36 34.53
CA VAL A 71 -21.74 -30.78 34.39
C VAL A 71 -21.52 -31.55 35.70
N SER A 72 -20.32 -31.50 36.26
CA SER A 72 -20.02 -32.12 37.56
C SER A 72 -18.72 -31.59 38.14
N GLY A 73 -18.75 -31.12 39.39
CA GLY A 73 -17.54 -30.60 40.06
C GLY A 73 -16.99 -29.36 39.36
N PRO A 74 -15.67 -29.20 39.16
CA PRO A 74 -15.05 -28.04 38.51
C PRO A 74 -15.22 -27.99 36.97
N LEU A 75 -15.95 -28.93 36.36
CA LEU A 75 -15.96 -29.15 34.92
C LEU A 75 -17.18 -28.53 34.21
N TRP A 76 -16.88 -27.69 33.23
CA TRP A 76 -17.81 -27.13 32.24
C TRP A 76 -17.84 -27.98 30.96
N THR A 77 -18.89 -27.84 30.15
CA THR A 77 -19.10 -28.63 28.91
C THR A 77 -18.00 -28.50 27.85
N SER A 78 -17.41 -27.30 27.72
CA SER A 78 -16.39 -26.95 26.73
C SER A 78 -15.35 -26.01 27.34
N ASP A 79 -14.27 -25.70 26.64
CA ASP A 79 -13.30 -24.68 27.06
C ASP A 79 -13.90 -23.27 26.97
N ALA A 80 -13.31 -22.31 27.68
CA ALA A 80 -13.75 -20.92 27.57
C ALA A 80 -13.49 -20.39 26.15
N PRO A 81 -14.48 -19.77 25.48
CA PRO A 81 -14.27 -19.18 24.17
C PRO A 81 -13.35 -17.95 24.24
N VAL A 82 -12.78 -17.57 23.11
CA VAL A 82 -11.88 -16.41 22.98
C VAL A 82 -12.51 -15.39 22.05
N CYS A 83 -12.40 -14.11 22.39
CA CYS A 83 -12.78 -13.01 21.49
C CYS A 83 -11.58 -12.63 20.63
N GLN A 84 -11.69 -12.79 19.31
CA GLN A 84 -10.65 -12.42 18.35
C GLN A 84 -11.09 -11.21 17.54
N PRO A 85 -10.17 -10.29 17.20
CA PRO A 85 -10.52 -9.12 16.42
C PRO A 85 -11.05 -9.52 15.05
N VAL A 86 -12.07 -8.82 14.58
CA VAL A 86 -12.64 -9.09 13.26
C VAL A 86 -11.65 -8.72 12.15
N SER A 87 -11.67 -9.48 11.06
CA SER A 87 -10.84 -9.21 9.88
C SER A 87 -11.60 -8.34 8.87
N CYS A 88 -10.94 -7.29 8.40
CA CYS A 88 -11.40 -6.46 7.28
C CYS A 88 -10.94 -7.01 5.91
N GLY A 89 -10.14 -8.09 5.90
CA GLY A 89 -9.56 -8.67 4.70
C GLY A 89 -8.39 -7.86 4.12
N ASP A 90 -7.50 -8.55 3.40
CA ASP A 90 -6.34 -7.93 2.73
C ASP A 90 -6.80 -7.11 1.51
N PRO A 91 -6.60 -5.78 1.47
CA PRO A 91 -6.90 -4.95 0.30
C PRO A 91 -6.02 -5.25 -0.93
N GLY A 92 -4.98 -6.07 -0.77
CA GLY A 92 -3.98 -6.41 -1.78
C GLY A 92 -2.96 -5.30 -2.01
N PRO A 93 -1.95 -5.54 -2.87
CA PRO A 93 -0.85 -4.60 -3.11
C PRO A 93 -1.30 -3.34 -3.88
N VAL A 94 -0.65 -2.20 -3.64
CA VAL A 94 -0.83 -0.98 -4.44
C VAL A 94 0.19 -0.95 -5.58
N GLN A 95 -0.27 -0.76 -6.81
CA GLN A 95 0.64 -0.63 -7.97
C GLN A 95 1.43 0.69 -7.86
N ASN A 96 2.71 0.67 -8.20
CA ASN A 96 3.61 1.83 -8.13
C ASN A 96 3.64 2.49 -6.74
N GLY A 97 3.50 1.69 -5.69
CA GLY A 97 3.63 2.13 -4.31
C GLY A 97 3.91 0.98 -3.36
N ILE A 98 3.95 1.32 -2.08
CA ILE A 98 4.21 0.43 -0.96
C ILE A 98 3.12 0.61 0.09
N VAL A 99 2.80 -0.48 0.78
CA VAL A 99 1.85 -0.52 1.90
C VAL A 99 2.62 -0.92 3.16
N HIS A 100 2.43 -0.16 4.22
CA HIS A 100 2.99 -0.43 5.55
C HIS A 100 1.84 -0.72 6.53
N GLY A 101 1.97 -1.78 7.32
CA GLY A 101 1.03 -2.11 8.39
C GLY A 101 1.25 -3.52 8.92
N ASP A 102 0.74 -3.77 10.13
CA ASP A 102 1.02 -4.98 10.92
C ASP A 102 -0.10 -6.04 10.81
N GLY A 103 -1.15 -5.78 10.03
CA GLY A 103 -2.20 -6.76 9.73
C GLY A 103 -3.50 -6.15 9.20
N PHE A 104 -4.54 -6.97 9.17
CA PHE A 104 -5.83 -6.68 8.54
C PHE A 104 -7.03 -6.81 9.49
N VAL A 105 -6.78 -6.78 10.80
CA VAL A 105 -7.81 -6.95 11.84
C VAL A 105 -8.07 -5.66 12.61
N PHE A 106 -9.23 -5.53 13.25
CA PHE A 106 -9.56 -4.36 14.06
C PHE A 106 -8.60 -4.21 15.26
N PRO A 107 -8.14 -3.00 15.63
CA PRO A 107 -8.30 -1.68 15.00
C PRO A 107 -7.07 -1.27 14.17
N GLN A 108 -6.42 -2.21 13.48
CA GLN A 108 -5.18 -1.94 12.75
C GLN A 108 -5.39 -0.99 11.57
N ALA A 109 -4.33 -0.25 11.24
CA ALA A 109 -4.31 0.69 10.12
C ALA A 109 -3.21 0.33 9.12
N LEU A 110 -3.49 0.59 7.84
CA LEU A 110 -2.53 0.48 6.75
C LEU A 110 -2.18 1.86 6.22
N HIS A 111 -0.89 2.11 6.03
CA HIS A 111 -0.35 3.34 5.48
C HIS A 111 0.19 3.10 4.07
N TYR A 112 -0.25 3.92 3.12
CA TYR A 112 0.12 3.85 1.71
C TYR A 112 1.09 4.97 1.35
N LYS A 113 2.10 4.62 0.56
CA LYS A 113 3.06 5.56 0.00
C LYS A 113 3.32 5.19 -1.46
N CYS A 114 3.26 6.17 -2.36
CA CYS A 114 3.60 5.94 -3.76
C CYS A 114 5.11 5.97 -3.97
N ASN A 115 5.56 5.26 -5.02
CA ASN A 115 6.94 5.28 -5.47
C ASN A 115 7.29 6.65 -6.08
N LEU A 116 8.57 6.91 -6.25
CA LEU A 116 9.06 8.14 -6.90
C LEU A 116 8.44 8.32 -8.30
N GLY A 117 8.03 9.55 -8.61
CA GLY A 117 7.32 9.89 -9.84
C GLY A 117 5.84 9.50 -9.89
N PHE A 118 5.25 9.05 -8.77
CA PHE A 118 3.83 8.78 -8.65
C PHE A 118 3.18 9.56 -7.50
N LEU A 119 1.95 10.04 -7.73
CA LEU A 119 1.13 10.77 -6.78
C LEU A 119 0.03 9.87 -6.20
N LEU A 120 -0.13 9.92 -4.89
CA LEU A 120 -1.20 9.20 -4.19
C LEU A 120 -2.53 9.91 -4.41
N LYS A 121 -3.52 9.17 -4.91
CA LYS A 121 -4.92 9.61 -5.00
C LYS A 121 -5.78 8.81 -4.03
N GLY A 122 -6.57 9.53 -3.25
CA GLY A 122 -7.31 8.97 -2.12
C GLY A 122 -6.60 9.28 -0.81
N THR A 123 -6.77 8.41 0.19
CA THR A 123 -6.22 8.62 1.53
C THR A 123 -4.94 7.84 1.75
N THR A 124 -3.99 8.46 2.46
CA THR A 124 -2.71 7.83 2.82
C THR A 124 -2.86 6.72 3.85
N THR A 125 -3.97 6.67 4.58
CA THR A 125 -4.22 5.69 5.64
C THR A 125 -5.66 5.20 5.59
N ILE A 126 -5.83 3.90 5.76
CA ILE A 126 -7.13 3.26 5.99
C ILE A 126 -7.05 2.45 7.29
N THR A 127 -8.16 2.33 8.01
CA THR A 127 -8.24 1.69 9.33
C THR A 127 -9.35 0.66 9.34
N CYS A 128 -9.06 -0.56 9.81
CA CYS A 128 -10.05 -1.63 9.93
C CYS A 128 -11.04 -1.25 11.03
N GLN A 129 -12.33 -1.30 10.71
CA GLN A 129 -13.43 -0.94 11.60
C GLN A 129 -14.11 -2.19 12.17
N ALA A 130 -14.86 -1.99 13.25
CA ALA A 130 -15.58 -3.06 13.94
C ALA A 130 -16.65 -3.75 13.09
N ASP A 131 -17.15 -3.09 12.03
CA ASP A 131 -18.11 -3.62 11.07
C ASP A 131 -17.48 -4.53 9.99
N ARG A 132 -16.21 -4.91 10.18
CA ARG A 132 -15.42 -5.75 9.28
C ARG A 132 -15.09 -5.07 7.95
N LYS A 133 -15.08 -3.74 7.91
CA LYS A 133 -14.71 -2.97 6.71
C LYS A 133 -13.60 -1.98 6.99
N TRP A 134 -12.87 -1.65 5.93
CA TRP A 134 -11.97 -0.50 5.95
C TRP A 134 -12.78 0.79 5.95
N ASP A 135 -12.38 1.76 6.77
CA ASP A 135 -13.05 3.07 6.88
C ASP A 135 -13.12 3.83 5.55
N LYS A 136 -12.17 3.56 4.65
CA LYS A 136 -11.99 4.24 3.38
C LYS A 136 -11.57 3.24 2.29
N PRO A 137 -11.85 3.55 1.01
CA PRO A 137 -11.37 2.73 -0.09
C PRO A 137 -9.85 2.78 -0.19
N LYS A 138 -9.26 1.69 -0.69
CA LYS A 138 -7.84 1.59 -0.99
C LYS A 138 -7.42 2.68 -2.01
N PRO A 139 -6.36 3.46 -1.74
CA PRO A 139 -5.87 4.47 -2.67
C PRO A 139 -5.14 3.84 -3.86
N HIS A 140 -4.90 4.65 -4.91
CA HIS A 140 -4.06 4.26 -6.04
C HIS A 140 -3.02 5.33 -6.36
N CYS A 141 -1.91 4.89 -6.97
CA CYS A 141 -0.80 5.75 -7.37
C CYS A 141 -0.87 6.05 -8.86
N GLU A 142 -0.98 7.33 -9.21
CA GLU A 142 -0.99 7.80 -10.60
C GLU A 142 0.35 8.44 -10.95
N PRO A 143 0.88 8.24 -12.17
CA PRO A 143 2.14 8.86 -12.55
C PRO A 143 2.00 10.39 -12.55
N VAL A 144 3.06 11.09 -12.14
CA VAL A 144 3.14 12.55 -12.24
C VAL A 144 2.95 12.95 -13.71
N SER A 145 2.20 14.01 -13.96
CA SER A 145 2.00 14.56 -15.30
C SER A 145 2.81 15.83 -15.46
N CYS A 146 3.68 15.87 -16.46
CA CYS A 146 4.41 17.08 -16.86
C CYS A 146 3.56 18.00 -17.74
N GLY A 147 2.45 17.49 -18.29
CA GLY A 147 1.65 18.19 -19.28
C GLY A 147 2.40 18.47 -20.59
N PRO A 148 1.79 19.22 -21.52
CA PRO A 148 2.44 19.58 -22.77
C PRO A 148 3.76 20.32 -22.52
N PRO A 149 4.84 19.98 -23.25
CA PRO A 149 6.14 20.61 -23.07
C PRO A 149 6.08 22.11 -23.43
N ASN A 150 6.76 22.94 -22.64
CA ASN A 150 6.89 24.36 -22.91
C ASN A 150 8.16 24.60 -23.74
N ILE A 151 8.00 24.80 -25.05
CA ILE A 151 9.11 24.96 -26.00
C ILE A 151 8.90 26.20 -26.89
N PRO A 152 9.98 26.78 -27.46
CA PRO A 152 9.86 27.88 -28.42
C PRO A 152 9.10 27.47 -29.68
N GLU A 153 8.44 28.42 -30.35
CA GLU A 153 7.64 28.16 -31.57
C GLU A 153 8.44 27.52 -32.72
N GLU A 154 9.74 27.78 -32.79
CA GLU A 154 10.64 27.22 -33.80
C GLU A 154 10.90 25.72 -33.57
N VAL A 155 10.66 25.20 -32.37
CA VAL A 155 10.89 23.79 -32.02
C VAL A 155 9.57 23.05 -32.09
N SER A 156 9.59 21.87 -32.71
CA SER A 156 8.45 20.94 -32.72
C SER A 156 8.77 19.72 -31.86
N TYR A 157 7.76 19.05 -31.33
CA TYR A 157 7.93 17.80 -30.58
C TYR A 157 7.08 16.67 -31.15
N ARG A 158 7.50 15.43 -30.92
CA ARG A 158 6.73 14.21 -31.19
C ARG A 158 6.56 13.41 -29.90
N GLY A 159 5.33 12.99 -29.64
CA GLY A 159 4.91 12.22 -28.47
C GLY A 159 3.53 12.68 -27.98
N ASP A 160 2.76 11.76 -27.41
CA ASP A 160 1.38 11.96 -26.96
C ASP A 160 1.15 11.60 -25.48
N GLU A 161 2.16 11.04 -24.80
CA GLU A 161 2.12 10.69 -23.39
C GLU A 161 3.03 11.59 -22.55
N PHE A 162 2.45 12.32 -21.61
CA PHE A 162 3.15 13.38 -20.84
C PHE A 162 3.29 13.03 -19.35
N THR A 163 3.38 11.74 -19.05
CA THR A 163 3.47 11.20 -17.70
C THR A 163 4.90 10.83 -17.34
N TYR A 164 5.18 10.66 -16.04
CA TYR A 164 6.50 10.35 -15.50
C TYR A 164 7.21 9.23 -16.28
N SER A 165 8.50 9.43 -16.56
CA SER A 165 9.38 8.55 -17.36
C SER A 165 9.03 8.42 -18.85
N ARG A 166 8.00 9.10 -19.35
CA ARG A 166 7.72 9.18 -20.78
C ARG A 166 8.62 10.20 -21.47
N GLU A 167 8.86 9.93 -22.75
CA GLU A 167 9.81 10.68 -23.55
C GLU A 167 9.12 11.34 -24.74
N ILE A 168 9.58 12.54 -25.07
CA ILE A 168 9.22 13.26 -26.29
C ILE A 168 10.48 13.55 -27.10
N GLN A 169 10.33 13.55 -28.43
CA GLN A 169 11.41 13.88 -29.36
C GLN A 169 11.26 15.33 -29.82
N LEU A 170 12.24 16.18 -29.50
CA LEU A 170 12.35 17.55 -29.98
C LEU A 170 12.98 17.57 -31.38
N ASN A 171 12.46 18.41 -32.26
CA ASN A 171 12.88 18.53 -33.65
C ASN A 171 12.93 20.00 -34.07
N CYS A 172 14.00 20.35 -34.79
CA CYS A 172 14.13 21.65 -35.43
C CYS A 172 13.60 21.60 -36.87
N PRO A 173 13.25 22.76 -37.45
CA PRO A 173 12.90 22.88 -38.86
C PRO A 173 14.08 22.49 -39.75
N SER A 174 13.79 22.15 -40.99
CA SER A 174 14.79 21.78 -42.00
C SER A 174 15.89 22.84 -42.11
N GLY A 175 17.14 22.40 -42.08
CA GLY A 175 18.30 23.28 -42.13
C GLY A 175 18.80 23.75 -40.77
N PHE A 176 18.13 23.39 -39.68
CA PHE A 176 18.55 23.67 -38.31
C PHE A 176 18.75 22.37 -37.52
N MET A 177 19.69 22.42 -36.59
CA MET A 177 20.03 21.34 -35.66
C MET A 177 19.74 21.79 -34.25
N LEU A 178 19.20 20.88 -33.42
CA LEU A 178 18.92 21.18 -32.03
C LEU A 178 20.24 21.27 -31.23
N LYS A 179 20.42 22.34 -30.48
CA LYS A 179 21.55 22.49 -29.57
C LYS A 179 21.24 21.78 -28.25
N GLY A 180 21.80 20.58 -28.07
CA GLY A 180 21.66 19.79 -26.84
C GLY A 180 20.96 18.46 -27.08
N GLN A 181 20.26 17.96 -26.04
CA GLN A 181 19.58 16.68 -26.11
C GLN A 181 18.29 16.78 -26.93
N SER A 182 18.12 15.87 -27.89
CA SER A 182 16.92 15.83 -28.75
C SER A 182 15.76 15.04 -28.15
N VAL A 183 16.00 14.32 -27.04
CA VAL A 183 14.99 13.60 -26.27
C VAL A 183 14.80 14.30 -24.94
N SER A 184 13.55 14.57 -24.58
CA SER A 184 13.20 15.07 -23.25
C SER A 184 12.33 14.07 -22.52
N VAL A 185 12.60 13.87 -21.23
CA VAL A 185 11.91 12.92 -20.35
C VAL A 185 11.10 13.67 -19.30
N CYS A 186 9.89 13.21 -19.00
CA CYS A 186 9.07 13.76 -17.92
C CYS A 186 9.60 13.29 -16.56
N GLN A 187 9.98 14.25 -15.72
CA GLN A 187 10.64 14.04 -14.44
C GLN A 187 9.63 13.94 -13.27
N GLU A 188 10.13 13.53 -12.10
CA GLU A 188 9.29 13.28 -10.92
C GLU A 188 8.71 14.56 -10.30
N ASP A 189 9.30 15.72 -10.59
CA ASP A 189 8.84 17.04 -10.14
C ASP A 189 7.75 17.62 -11.05
N GLY A 190 7.39 16.91 -12.12
CA GLY A 190 6.41 17.37 -13.12
C GLY A 190 7.00 18.32 -14.15
N THR A 191 8.33 18.38 -14.28
CA THR A 191 9.00 19.13 -15.34
C THR A 191 9.59 18.21 -16.41
N TRP A 192 9.77 18.76 -17.60
CA TRP A 192 10.47 18.06 -18.67
C TRP A 192 11.98 18.27 -18.52
N SER A 193 12.77 17.24 -18.84
CA SER A 193 14.23 17.28 -18.70
C SER A 193 14.96 18.22 -19.67
N HIS A 194 14.27 18.76 -20.69
CA HIS A 194 14.87 19.79 -21.55
C HIS A 194 15.00 21.11 -20.80
N GLY A 195 16.11 21.81 -21.03
CA GLY A 195 16.25 23.21 -20.63
C GLY A 195 15.56 24.12 -21.63
N ASP A 196 16.26 25.12 -22.13
CA ASP A 196 15.77 25.98 -23.22
C ASP A 196 16.25 25.43 -24.59
N PRO A 197 15.46 24.61 -25.31
CA PRO A 197 15.87 24.05 -26.59
C PRO A 197 16.04 25.16 -27.62
N THR A 198 17.19 25.21 -28.27
CA THR A 198 17.50 26.22 -29.31
C THR A 198 17.91 25.54 -30.61
N CYS A 199 17.37 26.04 -31.72
CA CYS A 199 17.71 25.58 -33.06
C CYS A 199 18.82 26.44 -33.63
N VAL A 200 19.95 25.83 -33.98
CA VAL A 200 21.08 26.51 -34.64
C VAL A 200 21.18 26.07 -36.09
N PRO A 201 21.60 26.93 -37.03
CA PRO A 201 21.80 26.53 -38.42
C PRO A 201 22.69 25.28 -38.50
N ALA A 202 22.32 24.32 -39.33
CA ALA A 202 23.15 23.16 -39.62
C ALA A 202 24.51 23.65 -40.13
N GLN A 203 25.58 23.08 -39.58
CA GLN A 203 26.94 23.43 -39.97
C GLN A 203 27.49 22.35 -40.89
N CYS A 204 27.84 22.74 -42.11
CA CYS A 204 28.49 21.86 -43.07
C CYS A 204 29.99 21.77 -42.77
N GLU A 205 30.59 20.64 -43.10
CA GLU A 205 32.05 20.55 -43.18
C GLU A 205 32.56 21.51 -44.28
N PRO A 206 33.71 22.17 -44.07
CA PRO A 206 34.32 22.99 -45.10
C PRO A 206 34.49 22.16 -46.38
N PRO A 207 33.99 22.64 -47.54
CA PRO A 207 34.16 21.93 -48.79
C PRO A 207 35.65 21.70 -49.11
N ALA A 208 35.93 20.64 -49.87
CA ALA A 208 37.31 20.31 -50.23
C ALA A 208 38.02 21.48 -50.93
N ALA A 209 39.30 21.68 -50.60
CA ALA A 209 40.14 22.63 -51.31
C ALA A 209 40.29 22.21 -52.77
N VAL A 210 40.38 23.18 -53.67
CA VAL A 210 40.58 22.96 -55.10
C VAL A 210 42.04 23.20 -55.44
N ASP A 211 42.65 22.29 -56.20
CA ASP A 211 44.01 22.48 -56.69
C ASP A 211 44.08 23.58 -57.76
N ASN A 212 45.06 24.48 -57.67
CA ASN A 212 45.24 25.63 -58.58
C ASN A 212 44.03 26.60 -58.60
N GLY A 213 43.43 26.80 -57.43
CA GLY A 213 42.40 27.81 -57.21
C GLY A 213 42.16 28.05 -55.72
N HIS A 214 41.30 29.02 -55.43
CA HIS A 214 40.93 29.42 -54.07
C HIS A 214 39.41 29.44 -53.88
N MET A 215 38.98 29.06 -52.68
CA MET A 215 37.60 29.20 -52.24
C MET A 215 37.40 30.57 -51.60
N LEU A 216 36.28 31.22 -51.91
CA LEU A 216 35.87 32.48 -51.31
C LEU A 216 34.56 32.29 -50.56
N GLY A 217 34.61 32.56 -49.26
CA GLY A 217 33.55 32.34 -48.29
C GLY A 217 34.10 31.62 -47.07
N SER A 218 33.69 32.05 -45.89
CA SER A 218 34.12 31.49 -44.60
C SER A 218 32.96 31.02 -43.72
N ASP A 219 31.72 31.22 -44.19
CA ASP A 219 30.50 30.77 -43.54
C ASP A 219 30.01 29.49 -44.24
N PHE A 220 29.82 28.43 -43.45
CA PHE A 220 29.39 27.10 -43.89
C PHE A 220 28.08 26.69 -43.20
N THR A 221 27.30 27.68 -42.74
CA THR A 221 25.98 27.44 -42.14
C THR A 221 24.90 27.22 -43.20
N PHE A 222 23.73 26.76 -42.78
CA PHE A 222 22.58 26.57 -43.67
C PHE A 222 22.28 27.82 -44.52
N ASN A 223 22.04 27.62 -45.83
CA ASN A 223 21.88 28.65 -46.86
C ASN A 223 23.10 29.53 -47.19
N SER A 224 24.27 29.28 -46.59
CA SER A 224 25.52 29.90 -47.04
C SER A 224 25.92 29.44 -48.44
N LYS A 225 26.66 30.29 -49.17
CA LYS A 225 27.19 29.98 -50.50
C LYS A 225 28.68 30.29 -50.52
N VAL A 226 29.45 29.37 -51.07
CA VAL A 226 30.87 29.58 -51.38
C VAL A 226 31.06 29.64 -52.89
N ARG A 227 32.05 30.38 -53.33
CA ARG A 227 32.46 30.45 -54.74
C ARG A 227 33.89 29.98 -54.88
N TYR A 228 34.21 29.35 -56.00
CA TYR A 228 35.58 28.99 -56.35
C TYR A 228 36.08 29.91 -57.44
N GLU A 229 37.33 30.33 -57.33
CA GLU A 229 38.05 31.07 -58.35
C GLU A 229 39.33 30.31 -58.69
N CYS A 230 39.66 30.26 -59.98
CA CYS A 230 40.90 29.65 -60.45
C CYS A 230 42.07 30.63 -60.30
N ASP A 231 43.25 30.06 -60.06
CA ASP A 231 44.49 30.82 -60.22
C ASP A 231 44.69 31.22 -61.69
N GLU A 232 45.52 32.25 -61.94
CA GLU A 232 45.78 32.72 -63.30
C GLU A 232 46.27 31.57 -64.22
N GLY A 233 45.66 31.46 -65.40
CA GLY A 233 45.98 30.42 -66.39
C GLY A 233 45.14 29.15 -66.28
N TYR A 234 44.31 29.01 -65.25
CA TYR A 234 43.41 27.87 -65.04
C TYR A 234 41.96 28.25 -65.36
N LYS A 235 41.14 27.24 -65.69
CA LYS A 235 39.71 27.42 -66.01
C LYS A 235 38.87 26.44 -65.20
N LEU A 236 37.82 26.95 -64.56
CA LEU A 236 36.83 26.12 -63.89
C LEU A 236 36.04 25.28 -64.90
N THR A 237 35.99 23.98 -64.65
CA THR A 237 35.19 23.01 -65.40
C THR A 237 34.43 22.13 -64.42
N GLY A 238 33.10 22.24 -64.42
CA GLY A 238 32.21 21.53 -63.51
C GLY A 238 30.82 22.14 -63.53
#